data_AF-A0A855X9Q8-F1
#
_entry.id   AF-A0A855X9Q8-F1
#
_cell.length_a   1.000
_cell.length_b   1.000
_cell.length_c   1.000
_cell.angle_alpha   90.00
_cell.angle_beta   90.00
_cell.angle_gamma   90.00
#
_symmetry.space_group_name_H-M   'P 1'
#
loop_
_entity.id
_entity.type
_entity.pdbx_description
1 polymer ?
#
loop_
_entity_poly.entity_id
_entity_poly.type
_entity_poly.pdbx_seq_one_letter_code
_entity_poly.pdbx_strand_id
1 'polypeptide(L)'
;MKREELKEHGLSEEQINFVMAQNGKDVNALNDKINGLTSERDGLQKQIDDRDEQLTTLKKSAKDNEELQSQIKQLQDENKTAKQNYQDQLAKQNKSFKIEGALRDAKAKNIKTVLPLIDTEKVSVNDD
;
A
#
# COMPACT_ATOMS: atom_id res chain seq x y z
N MET A 1 13.98 -0.78 -15.53
CA MET A 1 14.47 -0.78 -16.94
C MET A 1 15.93 -0.35 -16.98
N LYS A 2 16.82 -1.09 -17.66
CA LYS A 2 18.25 -0.77 -17.69
C LYS A 2 18.68 -0.22 -19.04
N ARG A 3 19.61 0.75 -19.01
CA ARG A 3 20.17 1.42 -20.20
C ARG A 3 20.75 0.44 -21.22
N GLU A 4 21.46 -0.58 -20.73
CA GLU A 4 22.12 -1.60 -21.58
C GLU A 4 21.12 -2.41 -22.41
N GLU A 5 19.91 -2.59 -21.91
CA GLU A 5 18.87 -3.41 -22.56
C GLU A 5 18.21 -2.66 -23.71
N LEU A 6 18.09 -1.34 -23.56
CA LEU A 6 17.63 -0.47 -24.63
C LEU A 6 18.69 -0.35 -25.73
N LYS A 7 19.96 -0.35 -25.34
CA LYS A 7 21.11 -0.37 -26.26
C LYS A 7 21.17 -1.67 -27.05
N GLU A 8 20.95 -2.80 -26.40
CA GLU A 8 20.87 -4.13 -27.04
C GLU A 8 19.68 -4.25 -28.01
N HIS A 9 18.58 -3.53 -27.75
CA HIS A 9 17.44 -3.40 -28.66
C HIS A 9 17.67 -2.43 -29.83
N GLY A 10 18.88 -1.90 -29.99
CA GLY A 10 19.25 -1.05 -31.12
C GLY A 10 18.74 0.39 -31.04
N LEU A 11 18.31 0.85 -29.86
CA LEU A 11 17.95 2.25 -29.67
C LEU A 11 19.22 3.12 -29.67
N SER A 12 19.11 4.33 -30.25
CA SER A 12 20.18 5.32 -30.18
C SER A 12 20.31 5.88 -28.75
N GLU A 13 21.46 6.43 -28.39
CA GLU A 13 21.65 7.05 -27.06
C GLU A 13 20.60 8.12 -26.74
N GLU A 14 20.17 8.89 -27.74
CA GLU A 14 19.11 9.89 -27.60
C GLU A 14 17.76 9.28 -27.26
N GLN A 15 17.38 8.19 -27.94
CA GLN A 15 16.14 7.47 -27.66
C GLN A 15 16.19 6.80 -26.29
N ILE A 16 17.34 6.24 -25.92
CA ILE A 16 17.58 5.65 -24.59
C ILE A 16 17.42 6.71 -23.49
N ASN A 17 18.05 7.88 -23.67
CA ASN A 17 17.94 8.98 -22.71
C ASN A 17 16.49 9.43 -22.54
N PHE A 18 15.74 9.56 -23.64
CA PHE A 18 14.33 9.92 -23.60
C PHE A 18 13.49 8.89 -22.83
N VAL A 19 13.62 7.61 -23.15
CA VAL A 19 12.86 6.53 -22.49
C VAL A 19 13.21 6.44 -21.00
N MET A 20 14.49 6.53 -20.65
CA MET A 20 14.92 6.49 -19.25
C MET A 20 14.41 7.71 -18.47
N ALA A 21 14.36 8.89 -19.09
CA ALA A 21 13.80 10.09 -18.47
C ALA A 21 12.29 9.97 -18.22
N GLN A 22 11.52 9.42 -19.17
CA GLN A 22 10.09 9.19 -18.97
C GLN A 22 9.83 8.11 -17.91
N ASN A 23 10.56 6.99 -17.97
CA ASN A 23 10.47 5.95 -16.95
C ASN A 23 10.81 6.47 -15.54
N GLY A 24 11.85 7.31 -15.41
CA GLY A 24 12.19 7.96 -14.14
C GLY A 24 11.06 8.85 -13.61
N LYS A 25 10.37 9.59 -14.48
CA LYS A 25 9.19 10.38 -14.08
C LYS A 25 8.05 9.51 -13.58
N ASP A 26 7.74 8.43 -14.29
CA ASP A 26 6.65 7.52 -13.91
C ASP A 26 6.94 6.81 -12.58
N VAL A 27 8.17 6.33 -12.39
CA VAL A 27 8.60 5.70 -11.13
C VAL A 27 8.55 6.67 -9.97
N ASN A 28 9.03 7.91 -10.15
CA ASN A 28 8.98 8.92 -9.10
C ASN A 28 7.53 9.29 -8.74
N ALA A 29 6.65 9.47 -9.73
CA ALA A 29 5.24 9.75 -9.49
C ALA A 29 4.53 8.61 -8.73
N LEU A 30 4.89 7.35 -9.02
CA LEU A 30 4.39 6.19 -8.26
C LEU A 30 4.91 6.19 -6.82
N ASN A 31 6.20 6.46 -6.61
CA ASN A 31 6.79 6.55 -5.27
C ASN A 31 6.15 7.66 -4.44
N ASP A 32 5.93 8.85 -5.03
CA ASP A 32 5.26 9.97 -4.35
C ASP A 32 3.84 9.59 -3.94
N LYS A 33 3.10 8.89 -4.81
CA LYS A 33 1.76 8.39 -4.50
C LYS A 33 1.78 7.36 -3.38
N ILE A 34 2.76 6.45 -3.37
CA ILE A 34 2.92 5.46 -2.30
C ILE A 34 3.23 6.16 -0.98
N ASN A 35 4.14 7.12 -0.97
CA ASN A 35 4.48 7.89 0.23
C ASN A 35 3.27 8.68 0.76
N GLY A 36 2.51 9.30 -0.13
CA GLY A 36 1.26 9.99 0.23
C GLY A 36 0.24 9.05 0.88
N LEU A 37 -0.04 7.90 0.25
CA LEU A 37 -0.94 6.87 0.78
C LEU A 37 -0.45 6.30 2.12
N THR A 38 0.86 6.12 2.26
CA THR A 38 1.52 5.63 3.48
C THR A 38 1.31 6.62 4.62
N SER A 39 1.53 7.91 4.37
CA SER A 39 1.31 8.98 5.34
C SER A 39 -0.17 9.15 5.70
N GLU A 40 -1.08 9.05 4.73
CA GLU A 40 -2.52 9.10 4.98
C GLU A 40 -2.97 7.93 5.86
N ARG A 41 -2.47 6.71 5.58
CA ARG A 41 -2.66 5.57 6.48
C ARG A 41 -2.19 5.91 7.88
N ASP A 42 -0.96 6.36 8.06
CA ASP A 42 -0.41 6.55 9.41
C ASP A 42 -1.23 7.59 10.20
N GLY A 43 -1.74 8.62 9.50
CA GLY A 43 -2.69 9.57 10.06
C GLY A 43 -4.02 8.93 10.47
N LEU A 44 -4.64 8.14 9.60
CA LEU A 44 -5.89 7.41 9.89
C LEU A 44 -5.70 6.41 11.04
N GLN A 45 -4.56 5.73 11.08
CA GLN A 45 -4.21 4.79 12.13
C GLN A 45 -4.15 5.47 13.49
N LYS A 46 -3.52 6.64 13.55
CA LYS A 46 -3.47 7.46 14.76
C LYS A 46 -4.87 7.91 15.19
N GLN A 47 -5.71 8.34 14.25
CA GLN A 47 -7.09 8.73 14.55
C GLN A 47 -7.92 7.58 15.14
N ILE A 48 -7.74 6.35 14.63
CA ILE A 48 -8.40 5.16 15.19
C ILE A 48 -7.95 4.93 16.63
N ASP A 49 -6.64 5.02 16.88
CA ASP A 49 -6.07 4.80 18.21
C ASP A 49 -6.57 5.87 19.22
N ASP A 50 -6.60 7.14 18.81
CA ASP A 50 -7.15 8.24 19.60
C ASP A 50 -8.65 8.01 19.93
N ARG A 51 -9.44 7.53 18.96
CA ARG A 51 -10.86 7.19 19.19
C ARG A 51 -11.03 6.02 20.14
N ASP A 52 -10.18 4.99 20.06
CA ASP A 52 -10.24 3.85 20.97
C ASP A 52 -9.92 4.26 22.42
N GLU A 53 -8.99 5.20 22.61
CA GLU A 53 -8.71 5.80 23.92
C GLU A 53 -9.91 6.59 24.46
N GLN A 54 -10.54 7.41 23.60
CA GLN A 54 -11.77 8.13 23.94
C GLN A 54 -12.92 7.19 24.31
N LEU A 55 -13.13 6.12 23.54
CA LEU A 55 -14.15 5.11 23.81
C LEU A 55 -13.88 4.41 25.15
N THR A 56 -12.63 4.08 25.44
CA THR A 56 -12.24 3.49 26.72
C THR A 56 -12.51 4.43 27.89
N THR A 57 -12.26 5.72 27.71
CA THR A 57 -12.54 6.76 28.72
C THR A 57 -14.05 6.90 28.93
N LEU A 58 -14.82 7.02 27.85
CA LEU A 58 -16.27 7.12 27.90
C LEU A 58 -16.89 5.88 28.57
N LYS A 59 -16.34 4.69 28.30
CA LYS A 59 -16.75 3.45 28.95
C LYS A 59 -16.61 3.52 30.46
N LYS A 60 -15.49 4.04 30.97
CA LYS A 60 -15.29 4.20 32.41
C LYS A 60 -16.29 5.20 33.02
N SER A 61 -16.62 6.26 32.28
CA SER A 61 -17.59 7.28 32.72
C SER A 61 -19.04 6.81 32.66
N ALA A 62 -19.39 5.93 31.72
CA ALA A 62 -20.75 5.41 31.52
C ALA A 62 -21.06 4.13 32.32
N LYS A 63 -20.35 3.88 33.43
CA LYS A 63 -20.36 2.61 34.18
C LYS A 63 -21.75 2.11 34.62
N ASP A 64 -22.71 3.01 34.81
CA ASP A 64 -24.06 2.70 35.29
C ASP A 64 -25.11 2.65 34.17
N ASN A 65 -24.69 2.75 32.90
CA ASN A 65 -25.57 2.70 31.73
C ASN A 65 -25.19 1.51 30.83
N GLU A 66 -25.88 0.38 31.01
CA GLU A 66 -25.61 -0.88 30.29
C GLU A 66 -25.75 -0.75 28.77
N GLU A 67 -26.69 0.06 28.28
CA GLU A 67 -26.91 0.29 26.85
C GLU A 67 -25.72 1.03 26.23
N LEU A 68 -25.23 2.09 26.90
CA LEU A 68 -24.02 2.80 26.50
C LEU A 68 -22.77 1.91 26.60
N GLN A 69 -22.65 1.05 27.62
CA GLN A 69 -21.54 0.10 27.72
C GLN A 69 -21.51 -0.88 26.52
N SER A 70 -22.68 -1.40 26.15
CA SER A 70 -22.83 -2.32 25.03
C SER A 70 -22.43 -1.65 23.72
N GLN A 71 -22.94 -0.44 23.47
CA GLN A 71 -22.65 0.30 22.25
C GLN A 71 -21.18 0.73 22.15
N ILE A 72 -20.56 1.10 23.27
CA ILE A 72 -19.12 1.39 23.31
C ILE A 72 -18.31 0.13 22.99
N LYS A 73 -18.69 -1.04 23.54
CA LYS A 73 -18.02 -2.31 23.22
C LYS A 73 -18.14 -2.63 21.72
N GLN A 74 -19.33 -2.46 21.15
CA GLN A 74 -19.55 -2.68 19.71
C GLN A 74 -18.66 -1.75 18.88
N LEU A 75 -18.59 -0.46 19.20
CA LEU A 75 -17.74 0.50 18.49
C LEU A 75 -16.24 0.16 18.61
N GLN A 76 -15.79 -0.34 19.75
CA GLN A 76 -14.41 -0.82 19.93
C GLN A 76 -14.12 -2.06 19.05
N ASP A 77 -15.05 -3.02 18.98
CA ASP A 77 -14.90 -4.22 18.16
C ASP A 77 -14.93 -3.87 16.64
N GLU A 78 -15.78 -2.93 16.23
CA GLU A 78 -15.83 -2.40 14.86
C GLU A 78 -14.55 -1.65 14.48
N ASN A 79 -14.04 -0.76 15.34
CA ASN A 79 -12.77 -0.06 15.11
C ASN A 79 -11.60 -1.03 14.93
N LYS A 80 -11.51 -2.06 15.78
CA LYS A 80 -10.47 -3.08 15.67
C LYS A 80 -10.54 -3.82 14.34
N THR A 81 -11.75 -4.19 13.91
CA THR A 81 -11.97 -4.88 12.63
C THR A 81 -11.61 -3.97 11.45
N ALA A 82 -12.01 -2.69 11.51
CA ALA A 82 -11.69 -1.70 10.48
C ALA A 82 -10.17 -1.48 10.37
N LYS A 83 -9.48 -1.35 11.50
CA LYS A 83 -8.02 -1.24 11.58
C LYS A 83 -7.32 -2.41 10.90
N GLN A 84 -7.75 -3.64 11.21
CA GLN A 84 -7.14 -4.84 10.65
C GLN A 84 -7.40 -4.96 9.14
N ASN A 85 -8.64 -4.75 8.69
CA ASN A 85 -8.98 -4.76 7.26
C ASN A 85 -8.19 -3.71 6.47
N TYR A 86 -7.97 -2.53 7.06
CA TYR A 86 -7.22 -1.46 6.43
C TYR A 86 -5.72 -1.80 6.33
N GLN A 87 -5.13 -2.34 7.40
CA GLN A 87 -3.75 -2.83 7.39
C GLN A 87 -3.55 -3.94 6.36
N ASP A 88 -4.49 -4.89 6.25
CA ASP A 88 -4.45 -5.97 5.27
C ASP A 88 -4.56 -5.45 3.82
N GLN A 89 -5.46 -4.50 3.56
CA GLN A 89 -5.58 -3.87 2.24
C GLN A 89 -4.31 -3.15 1.84
N LEU A 90 -3.66 -2.43 2.76
CA LEU A 90 -2.41 -1.74 2.50
C LEU A 90 -1.25 -2.69 2.28
N ALA A 91 -1.15 -3.75 3.08
CA ALA A 91 -0.16 -4.79 2.86
C ALA A 91 -0.34 -5.41 1.46
N LYS A 92 -1.58 -5.73 1.07
CA LYS A 92 -1.89 -6.23 -0.28
C LYS A 92 -1.54 -5.23 -1.38
N GLN A 93 -1.86 -3.96 -1.20
CA GLN A 93 -1.59 -2.92 -2.18
C GLN A 93 -0.08 -2.69 -2.34
N ASN A 94 0.65 -2.55 -1.23
CA ASN A 94 2.11 -2.41 -1.23
C ASN A 94 2.78 -3.64 -1.89
N LYS A 95 2.31 -4.84 -1.55
CA LYS A 95 2.73 -6.09 -2.16
C LYS A 95 2.51 -6.09 -3.68
N SER A 96 1.32 -5.70 -4.13
CA SER A 96 1.00 -5.60 -5.56
C SER A 96 1.93 -4.62 -6.27
N PHE A 97 2.19 -3.45 -5.69
CA PHE A 97 3.09 -2.47 -6.28
C PHE A 97 4.52 -2.97 -6.38
N LYS A 98 5.05 -3.58 -5.32
CA LYS A 98 6.40 -4.14 -5.35
C LYS A 98 6.50 -5.30 -6.37
N ILE A 99 5.47 -6.14 -6.51
CA ILE A 99 5.43 -7.19 -7.54
C ILE A 99 5.39 -6.57 -8.94
N GLU A 100 4.56 -5.55 -9.17
CA GLU A 100 4.52 -4.82 -10.43
C GLU A 100 5.87 -4.16 -10.77
N GLY A 101 6.55 -3.59 -9.77
CA GLY A 101 7.91 -3.06 -9.88
C GLY A 101 8.92 -4.14 -10.27
N ALA A 102 8.90 -5.27 -9.56
CA ALA A 102 9.77 -6.41 -9.86
C ALA A 102 9.51 -6.98 -11.28
N LEU A 103 8.26 -7.03 -11.73
CA LEU A 103 7.91 -7.45 -13.09
C LEU A 103 8.37 -6.45 -14.15
N ARG A 104 8.31 -5.15 -13.87
CA ARG A 104 8.89 -4.11 -14.74
C ARG A 104 10.41 -4.31 -14.86
N ASP A 105 11.09 -4.59 -13.75
CA ASP A 105 12.53 -4.82 -13.74
C ASP A 105 12.94 -6.14 -14.37
N ALA A 106 12.10 -7.16 -14.26
CA ALA A 106 12.24 -8.46 -14.95
C ALA A 106 11.85 -8.41 -16.44
N LYS A 107 11.52 -7.24 -17.00
CA LYS A 107 11.16 -7.02 -18.41
C LYS A 107 9.87 -7.74 -18.85
N ALA A 108 8.89 -7.88 -17.96
CA ALA A 108 7.60 -8.42 -18.35
C ALA A 108 6.97 -7.53 -19.45
N LYS A 109 6.79 -8.08 -20.67
CA LYS A 109 6.28 -7.34 -21.83
C LYS A 109 4.89 -6.73 -21.61
N ASN A 110 4.06 -7.39 -20.80
CA ASN A 110 2.76 -6.85 -20.37
C ASN A 110 2.47 -7.24 -18.93
N ILE A 111 2.84 -6.38 -17.98
CA ILE A 111 2.64 -6.61 -16.55
C ILE A 111 1.17 -6.89 -16.22
N LYS A 112 0.22 -6.24 -16.90
CA LYS A 112 -1.22 -6.46 -16.67
C LYS A 112 -1.69 -7.87 -17.04
N THR A 113 -0.98 -8.53 -17.96
CA THR A 113 -1.29 -9.91 -18.37
C THR A 113 -0.50 -10.93 -17.56
N VAL A 114 0.70 -10.57 -17.08
CA VAL A 114 1.56 -11.46 -16.30
C VAL A 114 1.16 -11.47 -14.83
N LEU A 115 0.74 -10.34 -14.26
CA LEU A 115 0.37 -10.21 -12.85
C LEU A 115 -0.74 -11.21 -12.42
N PRO A 116 -1.82 -11.43 -13.18
CA PRO A 116 -2.85 -12.41 -12.82
C PRO A 116 -2.38 -13.88 -12.88
N LEU A 117 -1.25 -14.16 -13.56
CA LEU A 117 -0.67 -15.50 -13.63
C LEU A 117 0.23 -15.81 -12.42
N ILE A 118 0.50 -14.81 -11.59
CA ILE A 118 1.30 -14.93 -10.38
C ILE A 118 0.36 -15.11 -9.21
N ASP A 119 0.59 -16.17 -8.44
CA ASP A 119 -0.07 -16.38 -7.15
C ASP A 119 0.49 -15.37 -6.15
N THR A 120 -0.07 -14.16 -6.14
CA THR A 120 0.37 -13.05 -5.29
C THR A 120 0.27 -13.38 -3.81
N GLU A 121 -0.49 -14.40 -3.39
CA GLU A 121 -0.55 -14.86 -2.00
C GLU A 121 0.74 -15.62 -1.63
N LYS A 122 1.30 -16.43 -2.54
CA LYS A 122 2.55 -17.19 -2.32
C LYS A 122 3.83 -16.39 -2.54
N VAL A 123 3.76 -15.21 -3.14
CA VAL A 123 4.93 -14.35 -3.34
C VAL A 123 5.32 -13.68 -2.03
N SER A 124 6.55 -13.84 -1.57
CA SER A 124 7.12 -13.00 -0.51
C SER A 124 7.77 -11.77 -1.13
N VAL A 125 7.61 -10.61 -0.51
CA VAL A 125 8.24 -9.39 -0.97
C VAL A 125 9.12 -8.86 0.14
N ASN A 126 10.42 -8.75 -0.13
CA ASN A 126 11.38 -8.26 0.86
C ASN A 126 11.18 -6.76 1.09
N ASP A 127 11.50 -6.32 2.30
CA ASP A 127 11.59 -4.91 2.67
C ASP A 127 13.01 -4.42 2.37
N ASP A 128 13.30 -4.23 1.08
CA ASP A 128 14.43 -3.40 0.64
C ASP A 128 13.97 -1.93 0.54
#